data_AF-A0A1Q3CFB8-F1
#
_entry.id   AF-A0A1Q3CFB8-F1
#
_cell.length_a   1.000
_cell.length_b   1.000
_cell.length_c   1.000
_cell.angle_alpha   90.00
_cell.angle_beta   90.00
_cell.angle_gamma   90.00
#
_symmetry.space_group_name_H-M   'P 1'
#
loop_
_entity.id
_entity.type
_entity.pdbx_description
1 polymer ?
#
loop_
_entity_poly.entity_id
_entity_poly.type
_entity_poly.pdbx_seq_one_letter_code
_entity_poly.pdbx_strand_id
1 'polypeptide(L)'
;MGRSRKAMFQTIKDRVWAKLQGWKEKLLSKAGREVLIKVVTQAIPTYAMGVFKLLLCLCEDLNRMVSNFWWGQQSDASKIHWIAWQKLCQPKSKGGLGFRDLRAFNLAMLAKQGWKLEKEEDSLCFKIMKAKYFQSYKYFVARLGRNPFVYLEKNIFLIFLCLVKFKK
;
A
#
# COMPACT_ATOMS: atom_id res chain seq x y z
N MET A 1 22.37 -2.42 -3.06
CA MET A 1 21.21 -1.83 -2.32
C MET A 1 19.83 -2.44 -2.65
N GLY A 2 19.68 -3.37 -3.61
CA GLY A 2 18.36 -3.92 -3.99
C GLY A 2 17.79 -5.04 -3.10
N ARG A 3 18.64 -5.84 -2.44
CA ARG A 3 18.22 -7.02 -1.63
C ARG A 3 17.40 -6.65 -0.38
N SER A 4 17.77 -5.58 0.33
CA SER A 4 17.09 -5.15 1.58
C SER A 4 15.62 -4.75 1.36
N ARG A 5 15.29 -4.05 0.27
CA ARG A 5 13.91 -3.62 -0.02
C ARG A 5 13.00 -4.80 -0.34
N LYS A 6 13.47 -5.73 -1.19
CA LYS A 6 12.73 -6.97 -1.49
C LYS A 6 12.53 -7.82 -0.23
N ALA A 7 13.55 -7.90 0.64
CA ALA A 7 13.43 -8.61 1.92
C ALA A 7 12.39 -7.98 2.85
N MET A 8 12.37 -6.65 2.98
CA MET A 8 11.35 -5.95 3.79
C MET A 8 9.93 -6.19 3.26
N PHE A 9 9.75 -6.17 1.95
CA PHE A 9 8.46 -6.47 1.33
C PHE A 9 8.06 -7.94 1.47
N GLN A 10 9.02 -8.86 1.43
CA GLN A 10 8.79 -10.27 1.70
C GLN A 10 8.35 -10.48 3.16
N THR A 11 8.98 -9.81 4.12
CA THR A 11 8.55 -9.85 5.52
C THR A 11 7.10 -9.38 5.71
N ILE A 12 6.66 -8.36 4.98
CA ILE A 12 5.26 -7.91 5.01
C ILE A 12 4.34 -9.00 4.44
N LYS A 13 4.72 -9.60 3.31
CA LYS A 13 4.00 -10.70 2.68
C LYS A 13 3.82 -11.87 3.65
N ASP A 14 4.90 -12.29 4.30
CA ASP A 14 4.92 -13.41 5.24
C ASP A 14 4.08 -13.11 6.49
N ARG A 15 4.12 -11.87 7.01
CA ARG A 15 3.28 -11.45 8.14
C ARG A 15 1.79 -11.47 7.80
N VAL A 16 1.43 -10.98 6.61
CA VAL A 16 0.03 -11.04 6.12
C VAL A 16 -0.39 -12.50 6.01
N TRP A 17 0.44 -13.34 5.40
CA TRP A 17 0.14 -14.76 5.22
C TRP A 17 0.00 -15.51 6.53
N ALA A 18 0.93 -15.32 7.47
CA ALA A 18 0.90 -15.96 8.80
C ALA A 18 -0.38 -15.61 9.56
N LYS A 19 -0.86 -14.35 9.47
CA LYS A 19 -2.14 -13.96 10.06
C LYS A 19 -3.30 -14.65 9.35
N LEU A 20 -3.37 -14.61 8.02
CA LEU A 20 -4.45 -15.26 7.28
C LEU A 20 -4.53 -16.78 7.58
N GLN A 21 -3.39 -17.47 7.64
CA GLN A 21 -3.32 -18.90 7.96
C GLN A 21 -3.73 -19.20 9.41
N GLY A 22 -3.22 -18.46 10.39
CA GLY A 22 -3.58 -18.69 11.79
C GLY A 22 -5.08 -18.47 12.08
N TRP A 23 -5.77 -17.71 11.22
CA TRP A 23 -7.23 -17.58 11.27
C TRP A 23 -7.98 -18.57 10.37
N LYS A 24 -7.33 -19.17 9.36
CA LYS A 24 -7.93 -20.20 8.48
C LYS A 24 -8.30 -21.47 9.28
N GLU A 25 -7.48 -21.81 10.26
CA GLU A 25 -7.65 -22.99 11.13
C GLU A 25 -8.87 -22.86 12.06
N LYS A 26 -9.27 -21.62 12.37
CA LYS A 26 -10.50 -21.32 13.10
C LYS A 26 -11.62 -21.21 12.06
N LEU A 27 -12.65 -22.05 12.16
CA LEU A 27 -13.80 -22.08 11.26
C LEU A 27 -14.53 -20.71 11.20
N LEU A 28 -14.08 -19.80 10.34
CA LEU A 28 -14.66 -18.46 10.17
C LEU A 28 -15.85 -18.49 9.21
N SER A 29 -16.93 -17.82 9.59
CA SER A 29 -18.05 -17.50 8.70
C SER A 29 -17.60 -16.64 7.51
N LYS A 30 -18.35 -16.64 6.40
CA LYS A 30 -18.04 -15.81 5.22
C LYS A 30 -17.92 -14.32 5.59
N ALA A 31 -18.81 -13.82 6.44
CA ALA A 31 -18.76 -12.45 6.93
C ALA A 31 -17.50 -12.18 7.79
N GLY A 32 -17.15 -13.13 8.68
CA GLY A 32 -15.94 -13.04 9.49
C GLY A 32 -14.66 -12.98 8.66
N ARG A 33 -14.59 -13.75 7.56
CA ARG A 33 -13.48 -13.68 6.60
C ARG A 33 -13.39 -12.34 5.90
N GLU A 34 -14.51 -11.75 5.50
CA GLU A 34 -14.54 -10.44 4.83
C GLU A 34 -13.92 -9.37 5.74
N VAL A 35 -14.35 -9.35 7.00
CA VAL A 35 -13.85 -8.42 8.01
C VAL A 35 -12.37 -8.68 8.28
N LEU A 36 -11.98 -9.94 8.47
CA LEU A 36 -10.59 -10.31 8.73
C LEU A 36 -9.66 -9.83 7.62
N ILE A 37 -10.01 -10.09 6.35
CA ILE A 37 -9.22 -9.64 5.20
C ILE A 37 -9.08 -8.12 5.23
N LYS A 38 -10.19 -7.40 5.43
CA LYS A 38 -10.18 -5.92 5.47
C LYS A 38 -9.25 -5.38 6.56
N VAL A 39 -9.27 -6.00 7.73
CA VAL A 39 -8.44 -5.58 8.87
C VAL A 39 -6.96 -5.93 8.63
N VAL A 40 -6.64 -7.17 8.27
CA VAL A 40 -5.27 -7.65 8.09
C VAL A 40 -4.57 -6.93 6.94
N THR A 41 -5.25 -6.81 5.80
CA THR A 41 -4.72 -6.16 4.59
C THR A 41 -4.52 -4.65 4.78
N GLN A 42 -5.18 -4.01 5.74
CA GLN A 42 -4.96 -2.60 6.07
C GLN A 42 -3.91 -2.43 7.17
N ALA A 43 -4.05 -3.11 8.30
CA ALA A 43 -3.25 -2.84 9.49
C ALA A 43 -1.76 -3.14 9.27
N ILE A 44 -1.44 -4.29 8.67
CA ILE A 44 -0.05 -4.74 8.53
C ILE A 44 0.77 -3.84 7.59
N PRO A 45 0.29 -3.51 6.38
CA PRO A 45 1.10 -2.70 5.49
C PRO A 45 0.97 -1.19 5.73
N THR A 46 0.03 -0.70 6.55
CA THR A 46 -0.17 0.75 6.79
C THR A 46 1.13 1.49 7.13
N TYR A 47 1.94 0.93 8.03
CA TYR A 47 3.21 1.56 8.42
C TYR A 47 4.20 1.64 7.25
N ALA A 48 4.41 0.52 6.54
CA ALA A 48 5.32 0.46 5.41
C ALA A 48 4.84 1.27 4.20
N MET A 49 3.52 1.29 3.96
CA MET A 49 2.89 2.03 2.86
C MET A 49 2.96 3.55 3.05
N GLY A 50 3.02 4.03 4.29
CA GLY A 50 3.17 5.45 4.57
C GLY A 50 4.55 6.00 4.22
N VAL A 51 5.58 5.15 4.20
CA VAL A 51 6.98 5.56 4.02
C VAL A 51 7.53 5.12 2.66
N PHE A 52 7.03 4.01 2.11
CA PHE A 52 7.56 3.42 0.89
C PHE A 52 6.48 3.26 -0.18
N LYS A 53 6.84 3.59 -1.43
CA LYS A 53 6.06 3.18 -2.60
C LYS A 53 6.22 1.67 -2.80
N LEU A 54 5.11 0.95 -2.72
CA LEU A 54 5.13 -0.49 -2.94
C LEU A 54 5.37 -0.80 -4.43
N LEU A 55 6.14 -1.86 -4.68
CA LEU A 55 6.31 -2.43 -6.03
C LEU A 55 4.98 -3.02 -6.48
N LEU A 56 4.59 -2.78 -7.73
CA LEU A 56 3.33 -3.29 -8.31
C LEU A 56 3.21 -4.81 -8.17
N CYS A 57 4.30 -5.54 -8.40
CA CYS A 57 4.34 -7.00 -8.25
C CYS A 57 3.97 -7.47 -6.84
N LEU A 58 4.32 -6.71 -5.79
CA LEU A 58 3.96 -7.08 -4.41
C LEU A 58 2.46 -6.90 -4.16
N CYS A 59 1.86 -5.83 -4.69
CA CYS A 59 0.43 -5.60 -4.58
C CYS A 59 -0.35 -6.71 -5.30
N GLU A 60 0.12 -7.15 -6.47
CA GLU A 60 -0.45 -8.28 -7.22
C GLU A 60 -0.32 -9.60 -6.45
N ASP A 61 0.85 -9.87 -5.89
CA ASP A 61 1.09 -11.04 -5.04
C ASP A 61 0.17 -11.08 -3.81
N LEU A 62 0.03 -9.95 -3.09
CA LEU A 62 -0.85 -9.82 -1.95
C LEU A 62 -2.31 -10.04 -2.37
N ASN A 63 -2.75 -9.41 -3.46
CA ASN A 63 -4.09 -9.61 -4.01
C ASN A 63 -4.34 -11.08 -4.35
N ARG A 64 -3.37 -11.77 -4.94
CA ARG A 64 -3.46 -13.20 -5.27
C ARG A 64 -3.63 -14.05 -4.00
N MET A 65 -2.79 -13.84 -2.99
CA MET A 65 -2.89 -14.57 -1.71
C MET A 65 -4.22 -14.34 -1.00
N VAL A 66 -4.69 -13.09 -0.94
CA VAL A 66 -5.97 -12.76 -0.32
C VAL A 66 -7.14 -13.36 -1.14
N SER A 67 -7.06 -13.35 -2.47
CA SER A 67 -8.07 -13.99 -3.31
C SER A 67 -8.13 -15.49 -3.09
N ASN A 68 -6.97 -16.15 -2.99
CA ASN A 68 -6.88 -17.57 -2.70
C ASN A 68 -7.44 -17.89 -1.30
N PHE A 69 -7.23 -17.02 -0.31
CA PHE A 69 -7.80 -17.17 1.03
C PHE A 69 -9.33 -16.94 1.05
N TRP A 70 -9.82 -15.98 0.26
CA TRP A 70 -11.26 -15.69 0.16
C TRP A 70 -12.02 -16.85 -0.48
N TRP A 71 -11.51 -17.38 -1.60
CA TRP A 71 -12.14 -18.49 -2.33
C TRP A 71 -11.80 -19.86 -1.73
N GLY A 72 -10.66 -19.99 -1.05
CA GLY A 72 -10.22 -21.23 -0.41
C GLY A 72 -11.02 -21.53 0.85
N GLN A 73 -11.61 -22.73 0.90
CA GLN A 73 -12.13 -23.29 2.15
C GLN A 73 -11.12 -24.29 2.74
N GLN A 74 -11.46 -24.92 3.85
CA GLN A 74 -10.58 -25.64 4.78
C GLN A 74 -9.72 -26.77 4.18
N SER A 75 -9.98 -27.21 2.95
CA SER A 75 -9.20 -28.21 2.23
C SER A 75 -8.24 -27.57 1.23
N ASP A 76 -7.10 -28.21 1.03
CA ASP A 76 -5.94 -27.80 0.22
C ASP A 76 -6.22 -27.66 -1.30
N ALA A 77 -7.49 -27.55 -1.69
CA ALA A 77 -7.91 -27.43 -3.08
C ALA A 77 -8.06 -25.96 -3.49
N SER A 78 -7.31 -25.58 -4.52
CA SER A 78 -7.53 -24.37 -5.31
C SER A 78 -8.98 -24.34 -5.85
N LYS A 79 -9.86 -23.55 -5.23
CA LYS A 79 -11.24 -23.37 -5.72
C LYS A 79 -11.28 -22.39 -6.89
N ILE A 80 -12.25 -22.58 -7.79
CA ILE A 80 -12.50 -21.70 -8.93
C ILE A 80 -12.82 -20.28 -8.44
N HIS A 81 -12.12 -19.29 -8.98
CA HIS A 81 -12.40 -17.88 -8.73
C HIS A 81 -13.59 -17.44 -9.60
N TRP A 82 -14.79 -17.44 -9.02
CA TRP A 82 -16.03 -17.08 -9.74
C TRP A 82 -16.06 -15.61 -10.19
N ILE A 83 -15.42 -14.73 -9.43
CA ILE A 83 -15.40 -13.30 -9.69
C ILE A 83 -13.96 -12.81 -9.64
N ALA A 84 -13.57 -12.01 -10.63
CA ALA A 84 -12.26 -11.37 -10.66
C ALA A 84 -12.04 -10.51 -9.40
N TRP A 85 -10.85 -10.59 -8.80
CA TRP A 85 -10.51 -9.87 -7.58
C TRP A 85 -10.77 -8.36 -7.70
N GLN A 86 -10.48 -7.78 -8.88
CA GLN A 86 -10.72 -6.37 -9.16
C GLN A 86 -12.21 -5.96 -9.05
N LYS A 87 -13.15 -6.86 -9.38
CA LYS A 87 -14.58 -6.61 -9.17
C LYS A 87 -14.95 -6.66 -7.69
N LEU A 88 -14.30 -7.53 -6.90
CA LEU A 88 -14.52 -7.60 -5.45
C LEU A 88 -13.98 -6.37 -4.71
N CYS A 89 -12.95 -5.70 -5.25
CA CYS A 89 -12.42 -4.44 -4.72
C CYS A 89 -13.36 -3.23 -4.94
N GLN A 90 -14.37 -3.35 -5.80
CA GLN A 90 -15.33 -2.25 -6.00
C GLN A 90 -16.18 -2.02 -4.74
N PRO A 91 -16.66 -0.79 -4.50
CA PRO A 91 -17.54 -0.51 -3.37
C PRO A 91 -18.85 -1.30 -3.47
N LYS A 92 -19.52 -1.53 -2.32
CA LYS A 92 -20.79 -2.29 -2.26
C LYS A 92 -21.88 -1.67 -3.14
N SER A 93 -21.90 -0.35 -3.30
CA SER A 93 -22.80 0.36 -4.22
C SER A 93 -22.63 -0.03 -5.69
N LYS A 94 -21.47 -0.55 -6.09
CA LYS A 94 -21.16 -1.02 -7.44
C LYS A 94 -21.14 -2.55 -7.56
N GLY A 95 -21.72 -3.26 -6.58
CA GLY A 95 -21.79 -4.73 -6.58
C GLY A 95 -20.49 -5.45 -6.18
N GLY A 96 -19.50 -4.74 -5.62
CA GLY A 96 -18.31 -5.35 -5.04
C GLY A 96 -18.41 -5.58 -3.53
N LEU A 97 -17.34 -6.11 -2.92
CA LEU A 97 -17.27 -6.32 -1.46
C LEU A 97 -16.62 -5.15 -0.72
N GLY A 98 -16.07 -4.18 -1.45
CA GLY A 98 -15.35 -3.04 -0.88
C GLY A 98 -14.00 -3.43 -0.29
N PHE A 99 -13.31 -4.42 -0.85
CA PHE A 99 -11.90 -4.62 -0.55
C PHE A 99 -11.08 -3.43 -1.08
N ARG A 100 -10.10 -2.95 -0.31
CA ARG A 100 -9.29 -1.81 -0.75
C ARG A 100 -8.26 -2.26 -1.77
N ASP A 101 -8.13 -1.52 -2.87
CA ASP A 101 -6.97 -1.65 -3.74
C ASP A 101 -5.72 -1.11 -3.03
N LEU A 102 -4.79 -2.02 -2.74
CA LEU A 102 -3.54 -1.73 -2.07
C LEU A 102 -2.68 -0.71 -2.82
N ARG A 103 -2.76 -0.70 -4.16
CA ARG A 103 -1.99 0.22 -4.98
C ARG A 103 -2.53 1.66 -4.81
N ALA A 104 -3.83 1.84 -5.02
CA ALA A 104 -4.48 3.14 -4.83
C ALA A 104 -4.32 3.65 -3.39
N PHE A 105 -4.43 2.75 -2.41
CA PHE A 105 -4.27 3.09 -1.00
C PHE A 105 -2.84 3.53 -0.64
N ASN A 106 -1.82 2.83 -1.13
CA ASN A 106 -0.42 3.25 -0.96
C ASN A 106 -0.18 4.64 -1.56
N LEU A 107 -0.69 4.88 -2.76
CA LEU A 107 -0.58 6.17 -3.43
C LEU A 107 -1.20 7.30 -2.60
N ALA A 108 -2.41 7.07 -2.09
CA ALA A 108 -3.13 8.02 -1.26
C ALA A 108 -2.42 8.29 0.08
N MET A 109 -1.84 7.25 0.71
CA MET A 109 -1.04 7.42 1.93
C MET A 109 0.20 8.27 1.68
N LEU A 110 0.93 8.00 0.61
CA LEU A 110 2.11 8.79 0.25
C LEU A 110 1.74 10.25 -0.05
N ALA A 111 0.64 10.47 -0.78
CA ALA A 111 0.13 11.81 -1.03
C ALA A 111 -0.25 12.54 0.27
N LYS A 112 -0.86 11.84 1.24
CA LYS A 112 -1.18 12.40 2.57
C LYS A 112 0.08 12.80 3.33
N GLN A 113 1.15 11.99 3.28
CA GLN A 113 2.41 12.34 3.92
C GLN A 113 3.10 13.52 3.23
N GLY A 114 3.08 13.56 1.89
CA GLY A 114 3.56 14.71 1.11
C GLY A 114 2.78 16.00 1.46
N TRP A 115 1.46 15.91 1.60
CA TRP A 115 0.62 17.04 2.03
C TRP A 115 1.03 17.56 3.41
N LYS A 116 1.27 16.64 4.34
CA LYS A 116 1.66 16.99 5.71
C LYS A 116 3.01 17.69 5.74
N LEU A 117 3.99 17.22 4.96
CA LEU A 117 5.30 17.85 4.86
C LEU A 117 5.21 19.28 4.31
N GLU A 118 4.30 19.55 3.39
CA GLU A 118 4.10 20.90 2.85
C GLU A 118 3.44 21.85 3.86
N LYS A 119 2.49 21.35 4.66
CA LYS A 119 1.77 22.18 5.63
C LYS A 119 2.51 22.40 6.95
N GLU A 120 3.37 21.47 7.34
CA GLU A 120 4.08 21.48 8.63
C GLU A 120 5.59 21.68 8.43
N GLU A 121 5.98 22.87 7.96
CA GLU A 121 7.39 23.25 7.75
C GLU A 121 8.19 23.34 9.07
N ASP A 122 7.52 23.51 10.21
CA ASP A 122 8.17 23.59 11.52
C ASP A 122 8.50 22.21 12.13
N SER A 123 7.96 21.14 11.55
CA SER A 123 8.18 19.79 12.06
C SER A 123 9.65 19.38 11.96
N LEU A 124 10.15 18.65 12.96
CA LEU A 124 11.51 18.10 12.95
C LEU A 124 11.74 17.22 11.71
N CYS A 125 10.72 16.47 11.30
CA CYS A 125 10.76 15.64 10.09
C CYS A 125 11.02 16.50 8.84
N PHE A 126 10.32 17.62 8.67
CA PHE A 126 10.56 18.54 7.56
C PHE A 126 11.98 19.11 7.60
N LYS A 127 12.45 19.57 8.77
CA LYS A 127 13.80 20.15 8.94
C LYS A 127 14.90 19.14 8.58
N ILE A 128 14.78 17.89 9.05
CA ILE A 128 15.72 16.80 8.71
C ILE A 128 15.68 16.47 7.22
N MET A 129 14.48 16.35 6.64
CA MET A 129 14.30 16.04 5.22
C MET A 129 14.86 17.16 4.33
N LYS A 130 14.62 18.43 4.69
CA LYS A 130 15.16 19.62 4.03
C LYS A 130 16.68 19.64 4.08
N ALA A 131 17.28 19.43 5.27
CA ALA A 131 18.73 19.41 5.44
C ALA A 131 19.41 18.27 4.66
N LYS A 132 18.74 17.12 4.48
CA LYS A 132 19.30 15.95 3.82
C LYS A 132 19.07 15.90 2.31
N TYR A 133 17.90 16.35 1.84
CA TYR A 133 17.47 16.15 0.46
C TYR A 133 17.25 17.46 -0.33
N PHE A 134 16.94 18.58 0.35
CA PHE A 134 16.51 19.83 -0.30
C PHE A 134 17.21 21.07 0.28
N GLN A 135 18.54 21.02 0.43
CA GLN A 135 19.35 22.09 1.03
C GLN A 135 19.20 23.47 0.38
N SER A 136 18.81 23.54 -0.91
CA SER A 136 18.85 24.80 -1.69
C SER A 136 17.54 25.15 -2.42
N TYR A 137 16.51 24.30 -2.38
CA TYR A 137 15.27 24.51 -3.15
C TYR A 137 14.03 24.33 -2.27
N LYS A 138 12.97 25.11 -2.55
CA LYS A 138 11.61 24.86 -2.06
C LYS A 138 11.20 23.44 -2.44
N TYR A 139 10.37 22.78 -1.62
CA TYR A 139 9.94 21.38 -1.80
C TYR A 139 9.61 21.09 -3.28
N PHE A 140 8.88 22.01 -3.95
CA PHE A 140 8.46 21.90 -5.35
C PHE A 140 9.51 22.06 -6.46
N VAL A 141 10.72 22.52 -6.15
CA VAL A 141 11.73 22.91 -7.16
C VAL A 141 13.04 22.12 -7.00
N ALA A 142 13.06 21.09 -6.18
CA ALA A 142 14.25 20.28 -5.96
C ALA A 142 14.71 19.53 -7.22
N ARG A 143 15.88 19.91 -7.74
CA ARG A 143 16.56 19.18 -8.82
C ARG A 143 17.17 17.88 -8.30
N LEU A 144 16.61 16.77 -8.76
CA LEU A 144 17.28 15.54 -9.20
C LEU A 144 18.77 15.36 -8.80
N GLY A 145 19.04 15.06 -7.52
CA GLY A 145 20.37 14.61 -7.09
C GLY A 145 20.70 13.19 -7.59
N ARG A 146 21.98 12.87 -7.77
CA ARG A 146 22.51 11.59 -8.29
C ARG A 146 22.24 10.35 -7.41
N ASN A 147 21.51 10.48 -6.31
CA ASN A 147 21.29 9.40 -5.34
C ASN A 147 20.05 8.55 -5.68
N PRO A 148 20.16 7.21 -5.82
CA PRO A 148 19.04 6.30 -6.12
C PRO A 148 17.86 6.35 -5.14
N PHE A 149 18.07 6.84 -3.91
CA PHE A 149 17.02 7.05 -2.91
C PHE A 149 16.04 8.17 -3.31
N VAL A 150 16.50 9.17 -4.08
CA VAL A 150 15.70 10.34 -4.50
C VAL A 150 14.71 9.99 -5.62
N TYR A 151 14.87 8.85 -6.30
CA TYR A 151 13.99 8.47 -7.41
C TYR A 151 12.62 7.96 -6.94
N LEU A 152 12.48 7.56 -5.68
CA LEU A 152 11.21 7.06 -5.11
C LEU A 152 10.31 8.17 -4.55
N GLU A 153 10.87 9.29 -4.10
CA GLU A 153 10.09 10.46 -3.64
C GLU A 153 9.55 11.33 -4.77
N LYS A 154 10.16 11.26 -5.96
CA LYS A 154 9.64 11.93 -7.17
C LYS A 154 8.22 11.55 -7.54
N ASN A 155 7.78 10.34 -7.16
CA ASN A 155 6.41 9.94 -7.41
C ASN A 155 5.45 10.67 -6.47
N ILE A 156 5.78 10.88 -5.20
CA ILE A 156 4.95 11.68 -4.28
C ILE A 156 4.73 13.07 -4.88
N PHE A 157 5.81 13.63 -5.43
CA PHE A 157 5.83 14.91 -6.13
C PHE A 157 4.92 14.98 -7.36
N LEU A 158 5.04 14.01 -8.27
CA LEU A 158 4.22 13.90 -9.49
C LEU A 158 2.76 13.56 -9.18
N ILE A 159 2.50 12.73 -8.17
CA ILE A 159 1.15 12.37 -7.72
C ILE A 159 0.46 13.60 -7.12
N PHE A 160 1.17 14.41 -6.34
CA PHE A 160 0.63 15.63 -5.77
C PHE A 160 0.30 16.65 -6.86
N LEU A 161 1.20 16.86 -7.83
CA LEU A 161 0.94 17.71 -9.00
C LEU A 161 -0.21 17.19 -9.86
N CYS A 162 -0.34 15.86 -10.03
CA CYS A 162 -1.40 15.25 -10.83
C CYS A 162 -2.77 15.30 -10.11
N LEU A 163 -2.80 15.14 -8.78
CA LEU A 163 -4.04 15.23 -7.99
C LEU A 163 -4.47 16.68 -7.72
N VAL A 164 -3.53 17.62 -7.55
CA VAL A 164 -3.84 19.05 -7.35
C VAL A 164 -4.24 19.72 -8.67
N LYS A 165 -3.69 19.31 -9.82
CA LYS A 165 -4.15 19.80 -11.13
C LYS A 165 -5.52 19.26 -11.56
N PHE A 166 -6.04 18.20 -10.94
CA PHE A 166 -7.38 17.68 -11.24
C PHE A 166 -8.52 18.40 -10.50
N LYS A 167 -8.21 19.47 -9.76
CA LYS A 167 -9.18 20.27 -9.02
C LYS A 167 -9.18 21.76 -9.43
N LYS A 168 -8.88 22.04 -10.71
CA LYS A 168 -9.21 23.29 -11.39
C LYS A 168 -9.86 22.97 -12.72
#